data_AF-A0A9P4W8M6-F1
#
_entry.id   AF-A0A9P4W8M6-F1
#
_cell.length_a   1.000
_cell.length_b   1.000
_cell.length_c   1.000
_cell.angle_alpha   90.00
_cell.angle_beta   90.00
_cell.angle_gamma   90.00
#
_symmetry.space_group_name_H-M   'P 1'
#
loop_
_entity.id
_entity.type
_entity.pdbx_description
1 polymer ?
#
loop_
_entity_poly.entity_id
_entity_poly.type
_entity_poly.pdbx_seq_one_letter_code
_entity_poly.pdbx_strand_id
1 'polypeptide(L)'
;MLFQSLSIAAILASVHTAFALPDVTIKALPAACSSYPQYDESSNTAGPWIVQLANSDNANIEGWGDSVTYSYSYSPATGPVMRWGHCSNDTLEVRTDTALTRAGAPTNTEWTPLVLSPYPYDAGLMYLIDGDAPTLYEHYINGTKQDGYFIGGYDTTTWGVQWQEADGPGSYNQPYFYLRLLPEGQELKANETKSFLKIYA
;
A
#
# COMPACT_ATOMS: atom_id res chain seq x y z
N MET A 1 3.21 18.08 -64.30
CA MET A 1 3.76 18.32 -62.96
C MET A 1 2.85 17.60 -61.96
N LEU A 2 3.26 16.42 -61.47
CA LEU A 2 2.60 15.73 -60.36
C LEU A 2 3.50 15.90 -59.13
N PHE A 3 2.97 16.47 -58.04
CA PHE A 3 3.62 16.47 -56.74
C PHE A 3 3.02 15.36 -55.89
N GLN A 4 3.83 14.33 -55.63
CA GLN A 4 3.56 13.29 -54.63
C GLN A 4 3.67 13.92 -53.24
N SER A 5 2.60 13.86 -52.46
CA SER A 5 2.65 14.13 -51.01
C SER A 5 3.00 12.84 -50.28
N LEU A 6 4.20 12.77 -49.70
CA LEU A 6 4.55 11.76 -48.71
C LEU A 6 4.06 12.23 -47.33
N SER A 7 3.02 11.58 -46.79
CA SER A 7 2.70 11.67 -45.36
C SER A 7 3.59 10.71 -44.58
N ILE A 8 4.50 11.24 -43.77
CA ILE A 8 5.26 10.49 -42.78
C ILE A 8 4.37 10.37 -41.54
N ALA A 9 3.72 9.22 -41.37
CA ALA A 9 3.05 8.87 -40.11
C ALA A 9 4.13 8.41 -39.11
N ALA A 10 4.51 9.29 -38.19
CA ALA A 10 5.37 8.94 -37.06
C ALA A 10 4.55 8.09 -36.08
N ILE A 11 4.81 6.78 -36.05
CA ILE A 11 4.30 5.87 -35.02
C ILE A 11 5.07 6.17 -33.73
N LEU A 12 4.47 6.95 -32.84
CA LEU A 12 4.90 7.05 -31.44
C LEU A 12 4.59 5.70 -30.79
N ALA A 13 5.52 4.76 -30.88
CA ALA A 13 5.53 3.61 -30.00
C ALA A 13 5.79 4.12 -28.58
N SER A 14 4.73 4.23 -27.78
CA SER A 14 4.81 4.47 -26.35
C SER A 14 5.51 3.27 -25.69
N VAL A 15 6.83 3.35 -25.58
CA VAL A 15 7.63 2.45 -24.76
C VAL A 15 7.14 2.65 -23.33
N HIS A 16 6.33 1.72 -22.84
CA HIS A 16 6.03 1.64 -21.41
C HIS A 16 7.34 1.18 -20.77
N THR A 17 8.17 2.13 -20.34
CA THR A 17 9.28 1.84 -19.45
C THR A 17 8.67 1.30 -18.17
N ALA A 18 8.62 -0.02 -18.03
CA ALA A 18 8.46 -0.66 -16.74
C ALA A 18 9.64 -0.16 -15.89
N PHE A 19 9.36 0.74 -14.96
CA PHE A 19 10.36 1.17 -14.00
C PHE A 19 10.53 0.01 -13.04
N ALA A 20 11.70 -0.62 -13.04
CA ALA A 20 12.05 -1.53 -11.97
C ALA A 20 12.04 -0.76 -10.65
N LEU A 21 11.46 -1.37 -9.62
CA LEU A 21 11.47 -0.87 -8.25
C LEU A 21 12.91 -0.47 -7.88
N PRO A 22 13.16 0.78 -7.44
CA PRO A 22 14.51 1.23 -7.19
C PRO A 22 15.12 0.45 -6.02
N ASP A 23 16.43 0.22 -6.08
CA ASP A 23 17.17 -0.34 -4.96
C ASP A 23 17.25 0.71 -3.83
N VAL A 24 16.74 0.36 -2.66
CA VAL A 24 16.61 1.25 -1.51
C VAL A 24 17.37 0.68 -0.32
N THR A 25 18.17 1.52 0.32
CA THR A 25 18.60 1.25 1.69
C THR A 25 17.50 1.75 2.64
N ILE A 26 17.07 0.90 3.56
CA ILE A 26 16.02 1.24 4.53
C ILE A 26 16.64 1.49 5.91
N LYS A 27 15.99 2.36 6.68
CA LYS A 27 16.32 2.59 8.08
C LYS A 27 15.05 2.56 8.91
N ALA A 28 14.96 1.58 9.81
CA ALA A 28 13.84 1.47 10.73
C ALA A 28 13.77 2.70 11.65
N LEU A 29 12.56 3.20 11.85
CA LEU A 29 12.26 4.24 12.82
C LEU A 29 11.76 3.60 14.13
N PRO A 30 11.84 4.32 15.27
CA PRO A 30 11.29 3.84 16.52
C PRO A 30 9.81 3.43 16.37
N ALA A 31 9.42 2.34 17.02
CA ALA A 31 8.03 1.88 17.10
C ALA A 31 7.22 2.78 18.05
N ALA A 32 6.99 4.02 17.63
CA ALA A 32 6.26 5.04 18.38
C ALA A 32 5.55 6.00 17.43
N CYS A 33 4.46 6.63 17.89
CA CYS A 33 3.72 7.60 17.06
C CYS A 33 4.55 8.85 16.72
N SER A 34 5.60 9.16 17.50
CA SER A 34 6.55 10.23 17.21
C SER A 34 7.36 10.04 15.92
N SER A 35 7.40 8.82 15.38
CA SER A 35 8.01 8.53 14.09
C SER A 35 7.14 8.89 12.88
N TYR A 36 5.84 9.07 13.09
CA TYR A 36 4.86 9.34 12.03
C TYR A 36 4.71 10.85 11.78
N PRO A 37 4.36 11.25 10.53
CA PRO A 37 4.07 12.65 10.23
C PRO A 37 2.84 13.14 11.01
N GLN A 38 2.78 14.45 11.26
CA GLN A 38 1.70 15.09 12.03
C GLN A 38 1.55 14.56 13.47
N TYR A 39 2.65 14.19 14.12
CA TYR A 39 2.65 13.80 15.53
C TYR A 39 2.26 14.96 16.46
N ASP A 40 1.39 14.67 17.42
CA ASP A 40 0.99 15.53 18.54
C ASP A 40 1.42 14.86 19.86
N GLU A 41 2.36 15.50 20.55
CA GLU A 41 2.90 15.04 21.84
C GLU A 41 1.84 15.04 22.95
N SER A 42 0.84 15.93 22.88
CA SER A 42 -0.17 16.08 23.94
C SER A 42 -1.17 14.92 23.99
N SER A 43 -1.49 14.35 22.84
CA SER A 43 -2.39 13.19 22.70
C SER A 43 -1.64 11.88 22.48
N ASN A 44 -0.33 11.93 22.25
CA ASN A 44 0.48 10.80 21.77
C ASN A 44 -0.12 10.11 20.53
N THR A 45 -0.59 10.93 19.59
CA THR A 45 -1.16 10.48 18.33
C THR A 45 -0.43 11.10 17.16
N ALA A 46 -0.50 10.48 16.00
CA ALA A 46 -0.13 11.13 14.75
C ALA A 46 -1.33 11.06 13.79
N GLY A 47 -1.47 12.05 12.91
CA GLY A 47 -2.33 11.97 11.73
C GLY A 47 -3.66 12.71 11.79
N PRO A 48 -4.64 12.36 10.93
CA PRO A 48 -4.66 11.25 9.96
C PRO A 48 -3.94 11.54 8.63
N TRP A 49 -3.43 10.50 7.96
CA TRP A 49 -2.74 10.57 6.66
C TRP A 49 -3.35 9.57 5.68
N ILE A 50 -2.97 9.65 4.40
CA ILE A 50 -3.32 8.61 3.42
C ILE A 50 -2.10 7.72 3.15
N VAL A 51 -2.34 6.53 2.62
CA VAL A 51 -1.27 5.60 2.25
C VAL A 51 -1.47 5.16 0.81
N GLN A 52 -0.40 5.15 0.02
CA GLN A 52 -0.44 4.80 -1.39
C GLN A 52 0.76 3.94 -1.80
N LEU A 53 0.54 3.16 -2.86
CA LEU A 53 1.59 2.49 -3.61
C LEU A 53 2.50 3.52 -4.28
N ALA A 54 3.79 3.29 -4.17
CA ALA A 54 4.82 4.18 -4.68
C ALA A 54 5.96 3.40 -5.34
N ASN A 55 6.50 3.96 -6.42
CA ASN A 55 7.59 3.42 -7.21
C ASN A 55 7.31 2.00 -7.73
N SER A 56 6.07 1.71 -8.12
CA SER A 56 5.60 0.38 -8.48
C SER A 56 6.18 -0.12 -9.81
N ASP A 57 6.53 -1.42 -9.86
CA ASP A 57 6.94 -2.11 -11.09
C ASP A 57 5.84 -2.03 -12.17
N ASN A 58 4.57 -2.09 -11.73
CA ASN A 58 3.40 -1.86 -12.57
C ASN A 58 2.91 -0.41 -12.42
N ALA A 59 3.20 0.42 -13.42
CA ALA A 59 2.79 1.83 -13.41
C ALA A 59 1.27 2.06 -13.33
N ASN A 60 0.44 1.06 -13.65
CA ASN A 60 -1.02 1.20 -13.61
C ASN A 60 -1.59 1.29 -12.19
N ILE A 61 -0.84 0.80 -11.20
CA ILE A 61 -1.25 0.82 -9.78
C ILE A 61 -0.52 1.90 -8.97
N GLU A 62 0.29 2.72 -9.63
CA GLU A 62 1.03 3.80 -8.96
C GLU A 62 0.06 4.83 -8.35
N GLY A 63 0.31 5.21 -7.10
CA GLY A 63 -0.56 6.14 -6.37
C GLY A 63 -1.88 5.53 -5.90
N TRP A 64 -2.14 4.24 -6.17
CA TRP A 64 -3.32 3.57 -5.62
C TRP A 64 -3.16 3.46 -4.11
N GLY A 65 -4.17 3.90 -3.37
CA GLY A 65 -4.21 3.66 -1.93
C GLY A 65 -4.92 2.36 -1.63
N ASP A 66 -4.63 1.72 -0.50
CA ASP A 66 -5.18 0.37 -0.27
C ASP A 66 -6.70 0.29 -0.01
N SER A 67 -7.38 1.19 0.67
CA SER A 67 -8.73 1.05 1.23
C SER A 67 -8.77 -0.09 2.21
N VAL A 68 -8.38 0.24 3.43
CA VAL A 68 -8.42 -0.78 4.45
C VAL A 68 -9.87 -1.02 4.80
N THR A 69 -10.36 -2.10 4.23
CA THR A 69 -11.27 -3.03 4.84
C THR A 69 -11.06 -4.40 4.21
N TYR A 70 -9.81 -4.80 3.94
CA TYR A 70 -9.55 -5.85 2.93
C TYR A 70 -10.26 -5.51 1.59
N SER A 71 -10.69 -4.25 1.41
CA SER A 71 -11.79 -3.82 0.56
C SER A 71 -11.83 -2.30 0.47
N TYR A 72 -11.84 -1.87 -0.78
CA TYR A 72 -12.51 -0.69 -1.30
C TYR A 72 -13.24 0.27 -0.33
N SER A 73 -12.76 1.52 -0.37
CA SER A 73 -13.58 2.70 -0.54
C SER A 73 -13.64 2.94 -2.06
N TYR A 74 -14.67 2.42 -2.77
CA TYR A 74 -14.76 2.59 -4.24
C TYR A 74 -15.31 3.96 -4.55
N SER A 75 -14.42 4.83 -5.03
CA SER A 75 -14.79 6.05 -5.70
C SER A 75 -14.84 5.77 -7.20
N PRO A 76 -16.00 5.94 -7.86
CA PRO A 76 -16.12 5.87 -9.32
C PRO A 76 -15.22 6.85 -10.06
N ALA A 77 -14.67 7.85 -9.36
CA ALA A 77 -13.73 8.83 -9.91
C ALA A 77 -12.26 8.46 -9.71
N THR A 78 -11.88 7.60 -8.73
CA THR A 78 -10.48 7.44 -8.29
C THR A 78 -9.99 6.01 -8.01
N GLY A 79 -10.82 4.97 -8.08
CA GLY A 79 -10.36 3.59 -7.79
C GLY A 79 -10.19 3.28 -6.29
N PRO A 80 -9.51 2.18 -5.90
CA PRO A 80 -9.37 1.75 -4.51
C PRO A 80 -8.43 2.68 -3.75
N VAL A 81 -8.77 3.05 -2.50
CA VAL A 81 -8.02 4.08 -1.75
C VAL A 81 -8.02 3.89 -0.24
N MET A 82 -6.83 3.82 0.38
CA MET A 82 -6.69 3.81 1.86
C MET A 82 -7.04 5.22 2.24
N ARG A 83 -8.23 5.38 2.81
CA ARG A 83 -8.72 6.72 3.00
C ARG A 83 -7.89 7.40 4.07
N TRP A 84 -7.70 6.77 5.23
CA TRP A 84 -6.96 7.36 6.35
C TRP A 84 -6.26 6.32 7.24
N GLY A 85 -4.97 6.50 7.50
CA GLY A 85 -4.21 5.89 8.59
C GLY A 85 -4.08 6.84 9.79
N HIS A 86 -3.88 6.27 10.98
CA HIS A 86 -3.71 6.98 12.25
C HIS A 86 -2.71 6.20 13.13
N CYS A 87 -2.04 6.87 14.06
CA CYS A 87 -1.24 6.20 15.07
C CYS A 87 -1.75 6.65 16.41
N SER A 88 -2.11 5.68 17.24
CA SER A 88 -2.64 5.90 18.59
C SER A 88 -1.97 4.92 19.53
N ASN A 89 -1.47 5.40 20.67
CA ASN A 89 -0.80 4.55 21.66
C ASN A 89 0.29 3.66 21.03
N ASP A 90 1.11 4.25 20.17
CA ASP A 90 2.20 3.60 19.43
C ASP A 90 1.77 2.44 18.51
N THR A 91 0.48 2.36 18.20
CA THR A 91 -0.10 1.36 17.28
C THR A 91 -0.52 2.04 15.99
N LEU A 92 -0.08 1.48 14.86
CA LEU A 92 -0.57 1.87 13.55
C LEU A 92 -1.99 1.35 13.37
N GLU A 93 -2.92 2.27 13.15
CA GLU A 93 -4.32 2.00 12.95
C GLU A 93 -4.77 2.49 11.59
N VAL A 94 -5.88 1.93 11.16
CA VAL A 94 -6.54 2.35 9.94
C VAL A 94 -8.04 2.37 10.12
N ARG A 95 -8.69 3.31 9.43
CA ARG A 95 -10.14 3.46 9.54
C ARG A 95 -10.82 2.50 8.57
N THR A 96 -11.41 1.45 9.13
CA THR A 96 -11.89 0.28 8.40
C THR A 96 -13.21 -0.22 8.99
N ASP A 97 -14.00 -0.94 8.21
CA ASP A 97 -15.20 -1.58 8.73
C ASP A 97 -14.89 -2.81 9.60
N THR A 98 -15.49 -2.88 10.78
CA THR A 98 -15.22 -3.91 11.80
C THR A 98 -16.36 -4.90 12.03
N ALA A 99 -17.55 -4.63 11.49
CA ALA A 99 -18.72 -5.49 11.66
C ALA A 99 -19.70 -5.42 10.49
N LEU A 100 -20.50 -6.48 10.31
CA LEU A 100 -21.27 -6.72 9.08
C LEU A 100 -22.68 -7.20 9.33
N THR A 101 -23.56 -6.85 8.39
CA THR A 101 -24.84 -7.54 8.22
C THR A 101 -24.65 -8.92 7.60
N ARG A 102 -25.67 -9.78 7.70
CA ARG A 102 -25.74 -11.06 6.99
C ARG A 102 -25.61 -10.93 5.45
N ALA A 103 -25.92 -9.75 4.90
CA ALA A 103 -25.81 -9.46 3.48
C ALA A 103 -24.43 -8.89 3.07
N GLY A 104 -23.47 -8.77 4.01
CA GLY A 104 -22.13 -8.26 3.75
C GLY A 104 -22.00 -6.74 3.74
N ALA A 105 -23.06 -5.99 4.06
CA ALA A 105 -22.96 -4.53 4.21
C ALA A 105 -22.25 -4.16 5.53
N PRO A 106 -21.32 -3.18 5.51
CA PRO A 106 -20.73 -2.60 6.71
C PRO A 106 -21.78 -2.08 7.70
N THR A 107 -21.57 -2.36 8.99
CA THR A 107 -22.41 -1.87 10.09
C THR A 107 -21.65 -1.07 11.13
N ASN A 108 -20.32 -1.12 11.07
CA ASN A 108 -19.45 -0.38 11.97
C ASN A 108 -18.15 -0.04 11.26
N THR A 109 -17.62 1.16 11.52
CA THR A 109 -16.35 1.64 10.97
C THR A 109 -15.53 2.26 12.09
N GLU A 110 -14.36 1.71 12.37
CA GLU A 110 -13.53 2.06 13.53
C GLU A 110 -12.07 2.18 13.13
N TRP A 111 -11.29 2.88 13.97
CA TRP A 111 -9.85 2.77 13.94
C TRP A 111 -9.46 1.40 14.46
N THR A 112 -8.83 0.60 13.61
CA THR A 112 -8.46 -0.78 13.92
C THR A 112 -6.95 -0.95 13.72
N PRO A 113 -6.27 -1.65 14.65
CA PRO A 113 -4.86 -1.98 14.48
C PRO A 113 -4.60 -2.70 13.15
N LEU A 114 -3.56 -2.23 12.46
CA LEU A 114 -3.02 -2.86 11.27
C LEU A 114 -1.87 -3.77 11.70
N VAL A 115 -1.90 -5.02 11.24
CA VAL A 115 -0.92 -6.05 11.61
C VAL A 115 -0.33 -6.72 10.36
N LEU A 116 0.81 -7.36 10.53
CA LEU A 116 1.39 -8.30 9.59
C LEU A 116 0.93 -9.70 9.99
N SER A 117 0.48 -10.49 9.02
CA SER A 117 0.12 -11.89 9.20
C SER A 117 1.23 -12.63 9.96
N PRO A 118 0.90 -13.39 11.02
CA PRO A 118 1.89 -14.11 11.81
C PRO A 118 2.47 -15.32 11.07
N TYR A 119 1.97 -15.63 9.87
CA TYR A 119 2.47 -16.70 9.02
C TYR A 119 3.63 -16.18 8.16
N PRO A 120 4.90 -16.58 8.40
CA PRO A 120 6.06 -15.95 7.77
C PRO A 120 6.11 -16.08 6.24
N TYR A 121 5.46 -17.11 5.68
CA TYR A 121 5.34 -17.35 4.24
C TYR A 121 4.26 -16.49 3.56
N ASP A 122 3.47 -15.76 4.35
CA ASP A 122 2.31 -15.00 3.88
C ASP A 122 2.14 -13.71 4.68
N ALA A 123 3.25 -13.02 4.99
CA ALA A 123 3.38 -11.76 5.77
C ALA A 123 2.57 -10.58 5.17
N GLY A 124 1.26 -10.77 5.07
CA GLY A 124 0.30 -9.85 4.49
C GLY A 124 -0.12 -8.77 5.46
N LEU A 125 -0.51 -7.63 4.92
CA LEU A 125 -1.07 -6.53 5.70
C LEU A 125 -2.54 -6.86 6.02
N MET A 126 -2.88 -6.98 7.31
CA MET A 126 -4.17 -7.48 7.80
C MET A 126 -4.71 -6.63 8.96
N TYR A 127 -5.97 -6.82 9.33
CA TYR A 127 -6.62 -6.26 10.52
C TYR A 127 -7.67 -7.25 11.05
N LEU A 128 -8.17 -7.06 12.28
CA LEU A 128 -9.09 -7.98 12.99
C LEU A 128 -8.55 -9.39 13.26
N ILE A 129 -7.23 -9.56 13.15
CA ILE A 129 -6.53 -10.79 13.52
C ILE A 129 -5.36 -10.45 14.44
N ASP A 130 -4.84 -11.47 15.13
CA ASP A 130 -3.56 -11.36 15.82
C ASP A 130 -2.41 -11.41 14.81
N GLY A 131 -1.39 -10.58 15.01
CA GLY A 131 -0.23 -10.48 14.13
C GLY A 131 0.84 -9.55 14.68
N ASP A 132 1.94 -9.39 13.94
CA ASP A 132 3.03 -8.50 14.32
C ASP A 132 2.75 -7.06 13.89
N ALA A 133 3.23 -6.08 14.64
CA ALA A 133 3.09 -4.67 14.25
C ALA A 133 3.97 -4.35 13.02
N PRO A 134 3.45 -3.62 12.01
CA PRO A 134 4.27 -3.07 10.94
C PRO A 134 5.30 -2.08 11.50
N THR A 135 6.42 -1.95 10.81
CA THR A 135 7.49 -1.00 11.15
C THR A 135 7.52 0.13 10.11
N LEU A 136 7.82 1.35 10.57
CA LEU A 136 8.00 2.50 9.71
C LEU A 136 9.47 2.68 9.34
N TYR A 137 9.74 3.01 8.08
CA TYR A 137 11.09 3.15 7.55
C TYR A 137 11.30 4.47 6.81
N GLU A 138 12.54 4.96 6.86
CA GLU A 138 13.07 5.93 5.91
C GLU A 138 13.71 5.17 4.73
N HIS A 139 13.49 5.63 3.50
CA HIS A 139 14.19 5.10 2.32
C HIS A 139 15.36 6.00 1.93
N TYR A 140 16.42 5.38 1.41
CA TYR A 140 17.57 6.07 0.84
C TYR A 140 17.92 5.45 -0.50
N ILE A 141 18.12 6.29 -1.52
CA ILE A 141 18.62 5.87 -2.84
C ILE A 141 19.99 6.52 -3.01
N ASN A 142 21.03 5.72 -3.21
CA ASN A 142 22.41 6.19 -3.32
C ASN A 142 22.82 7.10 -2.14
N GLY A 143 22.41 6.74 -0.91
CA GLY A 143 22.68 7.51 0.31
C GLY A 143 21.84 8.78 0.49
N THR A 144 20.99 9.14 -0.48
CA THR A 144 20.10 10.31 -0.37
C THR A 144 18.75 9.89 0.19
N LYS A 145 18.32 10.51 1.30
CA LYS A 145 17.00 10.27 1.88
C LYS A 145 15.91 10.59 0.86
N GLN A 146 15.00 9.65 0.67
CA GLN A 146 13.80 9.83 -0.14
C GLN A 146 12.71 10.49 0.70
N ASP A 147 11.89 11.29 0.05
CA ASP A 147 10.75 11.93 0.70
C ASP A 147 9.71 10.90 1.16
N GLY A 148 9.13 11.16 2.34
CA GLY A 148 8.07 10.36 2.94
C GLY A 148 8.55 9.24 3.86
N TYR A 149 7.58 8.45 4.29
CA TYR A 149 7.75 7.33 5.22
C TYR A 149 7.12 6.08 4.63
N PHE A 150 7.76 4.95 4.83
CA PHE A 150 7.39 3.70 4.15
C PHE A 150 7.04 2.63 5.19
N ILE A 151 5.91 1.97 4.97
CA ILE A 151 5.45 0.88 5.84
C ILE A 151 6.11 -0.41 5.39
N GLY A 152 6.64 -1.16 6.35
CA GLY A 152 7.32 -2.43 6.12
C GLY A 152 7.29 -3.33 7.34
N GLY A 153 8.24 -4.26 7.39
CA GLY A 153 8.42 -5.22 8.49
C GLY A 153 9.46 -6.26 8.10
N TYR A 154 9.95 -7.03 9.08
CA TYR A 154 10.94 -8.09 8.83
C TYR A 154 12.14 -7.63 7.97
N ASP A 155 12.68 -6.45 8.29
CA ASP A 155 13.79 -5.80 7.58
C ASP A 155 13.58 -5.62 6.06
N THR A 156 12.33 -5.46 5.62
CA THR A 156 11.97 -5.10 4.24
C THR A 156 10.84 -4.08 4.20
N THR A 157 10.79 -3.32 3.11
CA THR A 157 9.68 -2.42 2.75
C THR A 157 9.08 -2.75 1.39
N THR A 158 9.57 -3.83 0.75
CA THR A 158 9.08 -4.25 -0.56
C THR A 158 7.83 -5.10 -0.39
N TRP A 159 6.77 -4.72 -1.10
CA TRP A 159 5.50 -5.44 -1.10
C TRP A 159 5.27 -6.12 -2.45
N GLY A 160 4.86 -7.38 -2.41
CA GLY A 160 4.17 -8.05 -3.50
C GLY A 160 2.71 -7.64 -3.49
N VAL A 161 2.25 -7.07 -4.60
CA VAL A 161 0.89 -6.58 -4.79
C VAL A 161 0.18 -7.49 -5.77
N GLN A 162 -0.87 -8.17 -5.32
CA GLN A 162 -1.65 -9.10 -6.12
C GLN A 162 -3.10 -8.64 -6.23
N TRP A 163 -3.65 -8.65 -7.44
CA TRP A 163 -5.09 -8.48 -7.60
C TRP A 163 -5.83 -9.75 -7.19
N GLN A 164 -6.83 -9.61 -6.33
CA GLN A 164 -7.73 -10.67 -5.91
C GLN A 164 -9.12 -10.38 -6.45
N GLU A 165 -9.74 -11.39 -7.07
CA GLU A 165 -11.17 -11.34 -7.33
C GLU A 165 -11.95 -11.31 -6.02
N ALA A 166 -13.24 -10.98 -6.12
CA ALA A 166 -14.14 -11.01 -4.99
C ALA A 166 -14.21 -12.43 -4.41
N ASP A 167 -13.61 -12.64 -3.24
CA ASP A 167 -13.57 -13.95 -2.57
C ASP A 167 -14.39 -13.91 -1.28
N GLY A 168 -15.66 -14.27 -1.43
CA GLY A 168 -16.58 -14.50 -0.33
C GLY A 168 -16.80 -13.30 0.60
N PRO A 169 -17.31 -13.55 1.82
CA PRO A 169 -17.64 -12.48 2.77
C PRO A 169 -16.41 -11.78 3.36
N GLY A 170 -15.21 -12.38 3.28
CA GLY A 170 -13.97 -11.81 3.83
C GLY A 170 -13.51 -10.54 3.12
N SER A 171 -13.80 -10.40 1.83
CA SER A 171 -13.58 -9.18 1.04
C SER A 171 -14.88 -8.49 0.62
N TYR A 172 -16.00 -8.78 1.30
CA TYR A 172 -17.33 -8.23 0.98
C TYR A 172 -17.87 -8.54 -0.41
N ASN A 173 -17.41 -9.64 -1.00
CA ASN A 173 -17.62 -9.93 -2.42
C ASN A 173 -17.19 -8.76 -3.32
N GLN A 174 -16.22 -7.95 -2.85
CA GLN A 174 -15.53 -6.95 -3.65
C GLN A 174 -14.12 -7.47 -3.94
N PRO A 175 -13.60 -7.15 -5.13
CA PRO A 175 -12.25 -7.53 -5.45
C PRO A 175 -11.27 -6.51 -4.82
N TYR A 176 -10.07 -6.95 -4.45
CA TYR A 176 -9.13 -6.20 -3.61
C TYR A 176 -7.66 -6.47 -3.97
N PHE A 177 -6.74 -5.60 -3.57
CA PHE A 177 -5.31 -5.88 -3.67
C PHE A 177 -4.81 -6.50 -2.37
N TYR A 178 -4.21 -7.68 -2.50
CA TYR A 178 -3.48 -8.30 -1.41
C TYR A 178 -2.04 -7.78 -1.41
N LEU A 179 -1.64 -7.23 -0.27
CA LEU A 179 -0.30 -6.71 0.01
C LEU A 179 0.45 -7.71 0.87
N ARG A 180 1.53 -8.28 0.34
CA ARG A 180 2.40 -9.23 1.04
C ARG A 180 3.82 -8.71 1.14
N LEU A 181 4.42 -8.66 2.32
CA LEU A 181 5.83 -8.32 2.43
C LEU A 181 6.70 -9.36 1.73
N LEU A 182 7.79 -8.88 1.12
CA LEU A 182 8.82 -9.70 0.50
C LEU A 182 10.14 -9.56 1.28
N PRO A 183 10.29 -10.26 2.42
CA PRO A 183 11.59 -10.42 3.09
C PRO A 183 12.63 -11.08 2.17
N GLU A 184 13.90 -11.03 2.57
CA GLU A 184 14.99 -11.66 1.83
C GLU A 184 14.69 -13.14 1.52
N GLY A 185 14.91 -13.54 0.26
CA GLY A 185 14.67 -14.90 -0.22
C GLY A 185 13.21 -15.22 -0.60
N GLN A 186 12.26 -14.29 -0.41
CA GLN A 186 10.89 -14.46 -0.91
C GLN A 186 10.77 -14.01 -2.37
N GLU A 187 10.29 -14.91 -3.22
CA GLU A 187 9.96 -14.59 -4.62
C GLU A 187 8.53 -14.04 -4.75
N LEU A 188 8.26 -13.41 -5.89
CA LEU A 188 6.90 -13.02 -6.26
C LEU A 188 6.07 -14.29 -6.51
N LYS A 189 4.86 -14.32 -5.96
CA LYS A 189 3.84 -15.29 -6.36
C LYS A 189 3.31 -14.95 -7.76
N ALA A 190 2.61 -15.90 -8.37
CA ALA A 190 1.97 -15.66 -9.66
C ALA A 190 1.06 -14.43 -9.60
N ASN A 191 1.19 -13.53 -10.59
CA ASN A 191 0.43 -12.28 -10.71
C ASN A 191 0.71 -11.21 -9.64
N GLU A 192 1.77 -11.34 -8.85
CA GLU A 192 2.26 -10.23 -8.03
C GLU A 192 3.16 -9.28 -8.82
N THR A 193 3.14 -8.01 -8.42
CA THR A 193 4.08 -6.98 -8.86
C THR A 193 4.67 -6.28 -7.64
N LYS A 194 5.88 -5.71 -7.73
CA LYS A 194 6.48 -5.03 -6.58
C LYS A 194 6.02 -3.58 -6.47
N SER A 195 5.87 -3.12 -5.23
CA SER A 195 5.68 -1.71 -4.90
C SER A 195 6.20 -1.40 -3.50
N PHE A 196 6.31 -0.12 -3.17
CA PHE A 196 6.45 0.35 -1.79
C PHE A 196 5.12 0.92 -1.29
N LEU A 197 4.89 0.82 0.02
CA LEU A 197 3.72 1.40 0.66
C LEU A 197 4.11 2.69 1.40
N LYS A 198 3.78 3.85 0.82
CA LYS A 198 4.20 5.18 1.31
C LYS A 198 3.07 5.94 1.99
N ILE A 199 3.39 6.59 3.11
CA ILE A 199 2.53 7.55 3.81
C ILE A 199 2.60 8.93 3.13
N TYR A 200 1.44 9.56 2.92
CA TYR A 200 1.26 10.92 2.42
C TYR A 200 0.41 11.73 3.40
N ALA A 201 0.96 12.83 3.90
CA ALA A 201 0.36 13.72 4.92
C ALA A 201 0.21 15.15 4.41
#